data_AF-A0A4Y8CFN5-F1
#
_entry.id   AF-A0A4Y8CFN5-F1
#
_cell.length_a   1.000
_cell.length_b   1.000
_cell.length_c   1.000
_cell.angle_alpha   90.00
_cell.angle_beta   90.00
_cell.angle_gamma   90.00
#
_symmetry.space_group_name_H-M   'P 1'
#
loop_
_entity.id
_entity.type
_entity.pdbx_description
1 polymer ?
#
loop_
_entity_poly.entity_id
_entity_poly.type
_entity_poly.pdbx_seq_one_letter_code
_entity_poly.pdbx_strand_id
1 'polypeptide(L)'
;GSKCFFYAPLKLGDVLELEAHALFDETSKKRDVKVVGHVKEIKMFEGTIQVVSTDEHIFKLKRPPLNTVKPTENQEQGAKINNPEAVAAALMASVGGK
;
A
#
# COMPACT_ATOMS: atom_id res chain seq x y z
N GLY A 1 5.07 8.29 -3.95
CA GLY A 1 4.93 8.00 -5.40
C GLY A 1 5.48 9.16 -6.20
N SER A 2 5.54 9.03 -7.53
CA SER A 2 6.02 10.09 -8.43
C SER A 2 5.01 10.39 -9.52
N LYS A 3 4.85 11.67 -9.86
CA LYS A 3 4.06 12.14 -11.00
C LYS A 3 5.01 12.84 -11.97
N CYS A 4 5.22 12.25 -13.15
CA CYS A 4 6.22 12.71 -14.10
C CYS A 4 5.59 13.01 -15.46
N PHE A 5 6.11 14.05 -16.11
CA PHE A 5 5.78 14.44 -17.47
C PHE A 5 7.06 14.50 -18.29
N PHE A 6 7.06 13.76 -19.40
CA PHE A 6 8.14 13.74 -20.38
C PHE A 6 7.63 14.42 -21.64
N TYR A 7 8.05 15.67 -21.87
CA TYR A 7 7.55 16.47 -22.99
C TYR A 7 8.16 16.03 -24.32
N ALA A 8 9.43 15.62 -24.29
CA ALA A 8 10.15 15.12 -25.45
C ALA A 8 11.25 14.12 -25.03
N PRO A 9 11.58 13.14 -25.88
CA PRO A 9 12.73 12.27 -25.66
C PRO A 9 14.04 13.05 -25.86
N LEU A 10 15.07 12.68 -25.10
CA LEU A 10 16.42 13.22 -25.27
C LEU A 10 17.19 12.44 -26.33
N LYS A 11 18.17 13.11 -26.95
CA LYS A 11 19.10 12.52 -27.92
C LYS A 11 20.45 12.25 -27.27
N LEU A 12 21.20 11.33 -27.86
CA LEU A 12 22.58 11.08 -27.47
C LEU A 12 23.41 12.34 -27.72
N GLY A 13 24.14 12.79 -26.70
CA GLY A 13 24.91 14.03 -26.73
C GLY A 13 24.20 15.24 -26.12
N ASP A 14 22.90 15.14 -25.81
CA ASP A 14 22.21 16.17 -25.03
C ASP A 14 22.70 16.14 -23.57
N VAL A 15 22.83 17.33 -22.98
CA VAL A 15 23.09 17.50 -21.54
C VAL A 15 21.80 17.97 -20.89
N LEU A 16 21.26 17.13 -19.99
CA LEU A 16 20.07 17.43 -19.21
C LEU A 16 20.46 18.10 -17.89
N GLU A 17 20.03 19.35 -17.72
CA GLU A 17 20.17 20.09 -16.48
C GLU A 17 18.91 19.89 -15.63
N LEU A 18 19.05 19.23 -14.48
CA LEU A 18 17.93 18.98 -13.57
C LEU A 18 18.03 19.89 -12.35
N GLU A 19 16.97 20.64 -12.11
CA GLU A 19 16.79 21.47 -10.93
C GLU A 19 15.67 20.89 -10.05
N ALA A 20 15.90 20.85 -8.74
CA ALA A 20 14.97 20.28 -7.79
C ALA A 20 14.68 21.27 -6.65
N HIS A 21 13.41 21.54 -6.41
CA HIS A 21 12.93 22.39 -5.33
C HIS A 21 12.00 21.58 -4.43
N ALA A 22 12.41 21.38 -3.19
CA ALA A 22 11.54 20.79 -2.18
C ALA A 22 10.52 21.83 -1.72
N LEU A 23 9.24 21.47 -1.69
CA LEU A 23 8.25 22.25 -0.97
C LEU A 23 8.60 22.26 0.52
N PHE A 24 8.44 23.42 1.13
CA PHE A 24 8.76 23.62 2.54
C PHE A 24 7.73 22.90 3.40
N ASP A 25 8.20 21.92 4.17
CA ASP A 25 7.44 21.25 5.20
C ASP A 25 8.45 20.86 6.29
N GLU A 26 8.39 21.56 7.42
CA GLU A 26 9.26 21.34 8.58
C GLU A 26 8.71 20.28 9.54
N THR A 27 7.40 20.01 9.49
CA THR A 27 6.75 19.11 10.45
C THR A 27 6.64 17.69 9.92
N SER A 28 6.59 17.51 8.59
CA SER A 28 6.44 16.21 7.97
C SER A 28 7.77 15.57 7.55
N LYS A 29 7.90 14.27 7.82
CA LYS A 29 8.96 13.44 7.24
C LYS A 29 8.75 13.15 5.75
N LYS A 30 7.56 13.47 5.22
CA LYS A 30 7.22 13.37 3.80
C LYS A 30 7.37 14.74 3.16
N ARG A 31 8.14 14.81 2.07
CA ARG A 31 8.42 16.02 1.31
C ARG A 31 8.06 15.81 -0.15
N ASP A 32 7.37 16.79 -0.73
CA ASP A 32 7.10 16.80 -2.17
C ASP A 32 8.16 17.68 -2.85
N VAL A 33 8.93 17.07 -3.76
CA VAL A 33 10.03 17.71 -4.50
C VAL A 33 9.60 17.93 -5.94
N LYS A 34 9.58 19.19 -6.37
CA LYS A 34 9.34 19.54 -7.78
C LYS A 34 10.68 19.52 -8.52
N VAL A 35 10.76 18.71 -9.56
CA VAL A 35 11.94 18.56 -10.41
C VAL A 35 11.60 19.08 -11.81
N VAL A 36 12.48 19.88 -12.38
CA VAL A 36 12.37 20.39 -13.75
C VAL A 36 13.67 20.09 -14.46
N GLY A 37 13.59 19.54 -15.66
CA GLY A 37 14.74 19.21 -16.50
C GLY A 37 14.73 20.04 -17.77
N HIS A 38 15.84 20.72 -18.05
CA HIS A 38 16.05 21.49 -19.27
C HIS A 38 17.22 20.94 -20.09
N VAL A 39 17.10 20.99 -21.41
CA VAL A 39 18.25 20.89 -22.31
C VAL A 39 18.42 22.27 -22.91
N LYS A 40 19.51 22.95 -22.55
CA LYS A 40 19.68 24.40 -22.79
C LYS A 40 18.51 25.15 -22.13
N GLU A 41 17.68 25.84 -22.91
CA GLU A 41 16.53 26.61 -22.45
C GLU A 41 15.17 25.87 -22.60
N ILE A 42 15.18 24.65 -23.16
CA ILE A 42 13.95 23.91 -23.45
C ILE A 42 13.64 22.96 -22.31
N LYS A 43 12.43 23.11 -21.73
CA LYS A 43 11.93 22.19 -20.71
C LYS A 43 11.59 20.84 -21.33
N MET A 44 12.35 19.81 -20.96
CA MET A 44 12.20 18.44 -21.46
C MET A 44 11.42 17.56 -20.47
N PHE A 45 11.55 17.86 -19.17
CA PHE A 45 11.01 17.06 -18.08
C PHE A 45 10.41 17.94 -16.98
N GLU A 46 9.29 17.51 -16.41
CA GLU A 46 8.74 18.08 -15.18
C GLU A 46 8.13 16.96 -14.33
N GLY A 47 8.44 16.95 -13.04
CA GLY A 47 7.92 15.93 -12.14
C GLY A 47 7.78 16.39 -10.70
N THR A 48 6.88 15.73 -9.98
CA THR A 48 6.75 15.84 -8.52
C THR A 48 7.07 14.49 -7.90
N ILE A 49 8.08 14.45 -7.05
CA ILE A 49 8.59 13.26 -6.39
C ILE A 49 8.32 13.38 -4.90
N GLN A 50 7.63 12.40 -4.33
CA GLN A 50 7.42 12.33 -2.88
C GLN A 50 8.58 11.59 -2.23
N VAL A 51 9.33 12.28 -1.39
CA VAL A 51 10.47 11.77 -0.63
C VAL A 51 10.05 11.57 0.82
N VAL A 52 10.43 10.46 1.44
CA VAL A 52 10.18 10.20 2.86
C VAL A 52 11.50 9.91 3.55
N SER A 53 11.78 10.66 4.62
CA SER A 53 12.94 10.42 5.49
C SER A 53 12.56 9.66 6.75
N THR A 54 13.51 8.90 7.29
CA THR A 54 13.37 8.17 8.56
C THR A 54 14.60 8.45 9.42
N ASP A 55 14.46 8.39 10.74
CA ASP A 55 15.58 8.70 11.66
C ASP A 55 16.65 7.62 11.61
N GLU A 56 16.23 6.38 11.39
CA GLU A 56 17.09 5.24 11.16
C GLU A 56 17.01 4.77 9.71
N HIS A 57 18.04 4.05 9.27
CA HIS A 57 18.06 3.43 7.94
C HIS A 57 16.86 2.49 7.74
N ILE A 58 16.22 2.55 6.57
CA ILE A 58 14.95 1.84 6.29
C ILE A 58 14.99 0.32 6.56
N PHE A 59 16.14 -0.33 6.34
CA PHE A 59 16.31 -1.76 6.60
C PHE A 59 16.42 -2.17 8.09
N LYS A 60 16.63 -1.21 9.00
CA LYS A 60 16.64 -1.47 10.46
C LYS A 60 15.24 -1.39 11.07
N LEU A 61 14.29 -0.79 10.34
CA LEU A 61 12.92 -0.67 10.78
C LEU A 61 12.25 -2.04 10.76
N LYS A 62 11.60 -2.40 11.88
CA LYS A 62 10.71 -3.56 11.91
C LYS A 62 9.60 -3.33 10.91
N ARG A 63 9.49 -4.21 9.90
CA ARG A 63 8.38 -4.15 8.96
C ARG A 63 7.08 -4.24 9.76
N PRO A 64 6.08 -3.38 9.49
CA PRO A 64 4.73 -3.62 9.97
C PRO A 64 4.33 -5.04 9.53
N PRO A 65 3.63 -5.82 10.37
CA PRO A 65 3.09 -7.09 9.92
C PRO A 65 2.28 -6.83 8.65
N LEU A 66 2.68 -7.48 7.55
CA LEU A 66 1.90 -7.49 6.33
C LEU A 66 0.54 -8.10 6.71
N ASN A 67 -0.48 -7.27 6.84
CA ASN A 67 -1.86 -7.73 6.90
C ASN A 67 -2.18 -8.31 5.51
N THR A 68 -1.75 -9.54 5.27
CA THR A 68 -2.37 -10.40 4.27
C THR A 68 -3.78 -10.64 4.77
N VAL A 69 -4.71 -9.80 4.33
CA VAL A 69 -6.14 -10.12 4.41
C VAL A 69 -6.29 -11.39 3.58
N LYS A 70 -6.36 -12.54 4.25
CA LYS A 70 -6.90 -13.76 3.64
C LYS A 70 -8.32 -13.40 3.21
N PRO A 71 -8.74 -13.68 1.97
CA PRO A 71 -10.14 -13.55 1.59
C PRO A 71 -10.97 -14.37 2.59
N THR A 72 -11.85 -13.71 3.32
CA THR A 72 -12.84 -14.37 4.16
C THR A 72 -13.80 -15.07 3.21
N GLU A 73 -13.60 -16.37 2.99
CA GLU A 73 -14.69 -17.22 2.52
C GLU A 73 -15.74 -17.25 3.63
N ASN A 74 -16.91 -16.69 3.33
CA ASN A 74 -18.14 -16.98 4.05
C ASN A 74 -18.37 -18.48 4.02
N GLN A 75 -18.27 -19.16 5.16
CA GLN A 75 -18.94 -20.43 5.37
C GLN A 75 -19.77 -20.33 6.66
N GLU A 76 -21.07 -20.52 6.46
CA GLU A 76 -22.13 -20.46 7.44
C GLU A 76 -21.89 -21.46 8.59
N GLN A 77 -22.29 -21.03 9.79
CA GLN A 77 -22.24 -21.80 11.02
C GLN A 77 -23.11 -23.07 10.91
N GLY A 78 -22.47 -24.23 10.89
CA GLY A 78 -23.08 -25.52 11.22
C GLY A 78 -22.47 -26.06 12.52
N ALA A 79 -23.22 -25.99 13.62
CA ALA A 79 -22.79 -26.48 14.93
C ALA A 79 -22.55 -27.99 14.93
N LYS A 80 -21.31 -28.43 15.18
CA LYS A 80 -20.97 -29.85 15.41
C LYS A 80 -21.08 -30.16 16.90
N ILE A 81 -22.19 -30.77 17.31
CA ILE A 81 -22.38 -31.34 18.65
C ILE A 81 -21.78 -32.75 18.62
N ASN A 82 -20.64 -32.96 19.30
CA ASN A 82 -19.86 -34.21 19.25
C ASN A 82 -20.11 -35.14 20.45
N ASN A 83 -21.29 -35.09 21.09
CA ASN A 83 -21.65 -35.97 22.20
C ASN A 83 -22.85 -36.87 21.82
N PRO A 84 -22.69 -38.21 21.79
CA PRO A 84 -23.76 -39.16 21.47
C PRO A 84 -24.96 -39.10 22.42
N GLU A 85 -24.78 -38.62 23.65
CA GLU A 85 -25.86 -38.50 24.63
C GLU A 85 -26.79 -37.30 24.33
N ALA A 86 -26.21 -36.20 23.83
CA ALA A 86 -26.96 -34.99 23.47
C ALA A 86 -27.82 -35.19 22.21
N VAL A 87 -27.36 -36.00 21.25
CA VAL A 87 -28.16 -36.36 20.07
C VAL A 87 -29.29 -37.32 20.41
N ALA A 88 -29.08 -38.26 21.34
CA ALA A 88 -30.15 -39.14 21.83
C ALA A 88 -31.25 -38.36 22.57
N ALA A 89 -30.86 -37.40 23.42
CA ALA A 89 -31.81 -36.53 24.12
C ALA A 89 -32.64 -35.65 23.17
N ALA A 90 -32.01 -35.08 22.12
CA ALA A 90 -32.70 -34.26 21.14
C ALA A 90 -33.70 -35.05 20.28
N LEU A 91 -33.37 -36.29 19.91
CA LEU A 91 -34.24 -37.15 19.10
C LEU A 91 -35.48 -37.59 19.90
N MET A 92 -35.30 -37.98 21.17
CA MET A 92 -36.41 -38.37 22.04
C MET A 92 -37.37 -37.20 22.33
N ALA A 93 -36.83 -35.98 22.44
CA ALA A 93 -37.66 -34.78 22.57
C ALA A 93 -38.48 -34.46 21.32
N SER A 94 -37.99 -34.82 20.12
CA SER A 94 -38.69 -34.55 18.85
C SER A 94 -39.79 -35.55 18.47
N VAL A 95 -39.78 -36.77 19.05
CA VAL A 95 -40.70 -37.86 18.66
C VAL A 95 -41.91 -37.99 19.61
N GLY A 96 -41.95 -37.22 20.71
CA GLY A 96 -42.97 -37.32 21.76
C GLY A 96 -44.21 -36.42 21.62
N GLY A 97 -44.37 -35.66 20.54
CA GLY A 97 -45.51 -34.74 20.37
C GLY A 97 -46.63 -35.33 19.52
N LYS A 98 -47.63 -35.92 20.17
CA LYS A 98 -48.95 -36.22 19.58
C LYS A 98 -49.93 -35.13 19.96
#